data_AF-A0A7S1ZYF1-F1
#
_entry.id   AF-A0A7S1ZYF1-F1
#
_cell.length_a   1.000
_cell.length_b   1.000
_cell.length_c   1.000
_cell.angle_alpha   90.00
_cell.angle_beta   90.00
_cell.angle_gamma   90.00
#
_symmetry.space_group_name_H-M   'P 1'
#
loop_
_entity.id
_entity.type
_entity.pdbx_description
1 polymer ?
#
loop_
_entity_poly.entity_id
_entity_poly.type
_entity_poly.pdbx_seq_one_letter_code
_entity_poly.pdbx_strand_id
1 'polypeptide(L)'
;NADAGADANTNATATAETDQPMATPPPNPHGNSGSVFAANAGDDNDAVPRRRRIGIMSAMTEEIESLLPQLTVDTDHDRAAEVHGRRTYHTGALFGRDVVIVHSRWGKVAASATAATLLERYRCAEILFTGVAGGGAHGLN
;
A
#
# COMPACT_ATOMS: atom_id res chain seq x y z
N ASN A 1 -36.32 -20.98 37.15
CA ASN A 1 -35.95 -21.86 38.27
C ASN A 1 -35.12 -23.02 37.76
N ALA A 2 -33.81 -22.85 37.94
CA ALA A 2 -32.67 -23.74 37.81
C ALA A 2 -31.52 -22.77 37.47
N ASP A 3 -30.39 -22.68 38.15
CA ASP A 3 -29.84 -23.38 39.32
C ASP A 3 -28.54 -22.61 39.66
N ALA A 4 -28.00 -22.87 40.84
CA ALA A 4 -26.64 -22.60 41.30
C ALA A 4 -26.30 -21.17 41.78
N GLY A 5 -26.43 -21.01 43.10
CA GLY A 5 -25.45 -20.25 43.87
C GLY A 5 -24.14 -21.06 44.05
N ALA A 6 -23.05 -20.33 44.22
CA ALA A 6 -21.84 -20.74 44.93
C ALA A 6 -20.90 -19.51 45.08
N ASP A 7 -21.13 -18.73 46.15
CA ASP A 7 -20.18 -18.44 47.24
C ASP A 7 -18.73 -18.97 47.07
N ALA A 8 -17.65 -18.33 47.50
CA ALA A 8 -17.32 -17.04 48.10
C ALA A 8 -15.76 -16.96 48.11
N ASN A 9 -15.18 -15.78 48.38
CA ASN A 9 -14.03 -15.52 49.30
C ASN A 9 -13.18 -14.33 48.80
N THR A 10 -13.41 -13.12 49.29
CA THR A 10 -12.67 -12.44 50.39
C THR A 10 -11.17 -12.26 50.14
N ASN A 11 -10.74 -11.03 49.89
CA ASN A 11 -9.90 -10.32 50.87
C ASN A 11 -9.70 -8.84 50.51
N ALA A 12 -10.06 -7.99 51.46
CA ALA A 12 -9.66 -6.60 51.52
C ALA A 12 -8.22 -6.52 52.06
N THR A 13 -7.34 -5.77 51.41
CA THR A 13 -6.27 -5.03 52.08
C THR A 13 -5.88 -3.87 51.18
N ALA A 14 -6.17 -2.65 51.64
CA ALA A 14 -5.74 -1.41 51.02
C ALA A 14 -4.23 -1.24 51.20
N THR A 15 -3.51 -1.00 50.10
CA THR A 15 -2.16 -0.46 50.13
C THR A 15 -2.10 0.69 49.13
N ALA A 16 -1.65 1.84 49.59
CA ALA A 16 -1.64 3.10 48.87
C ALA A 16 -0.88 3.01 47.53
N GLU A 17 -1.54 3.35 46.43
CA GLU A 17 -0.89 3.59 45.14
C GLU A 17 -0.05 4.86 45.24
N THR A 18 1.26 4.69 45.08
CA THR A 18 2.23 5.77 45.00
C THR A 18 2.18 6.38 43.61
N ASP A 19 1.86 7.67 43.56
CA ASP A 19 1.86 8.54 42.38
C ASP A 19 3.23 8.50 41.68
N GLN A 20 3.31 7.82 40.52
CA GLN A 20 4.51 7.88 39.67
C GLN A 20 4.36 9.04 38.68
N PRO A 21 5.33 9.97 38.60
CA PRO A 21 5.24 11.13 37.72
C PRO A 21 5.36 10.74 36.24
N MET A 22 4.51 11.36 35.41
CA MET A 22 4.50 11.23 33.95
C MET A 22 5.90 11.46 33.35
N ALA A 23 6.38 10.50 32.57
CA ALA A 23 7.54 10.67 31.71
C ALA A 23 7.25 11.76 30.66
N THR A 24 8.11 12.77 30.60
CA THR A 24 8.07 13.83 29.57
C THR A 24 8.29 13.22 28.18
N PRO A 25 7.47 13.56 27.17
CA PRO A 25 7.64 13.04 25.81
C PRO A 25 8.96 13.56 25.18
N PRO A 26 9.62 12.75 24.33
CA PRO A 26 10.85 13.15 23.66
C PRO A 26 10.62 14.35 22.71
N PRO A 27 11.64 15.20 22.51
CA PRO A 27 11.54 16.40 21.68
C PRO A 27 11.23 16.05 20.22
N ASN A 28 10.32 16.84 19.64
CA ASN A 28 9.80 16.69 18.28
C ASN A 28 10.89 17.10 17.25
N PRO A 29 11.39 16.20 16.39
CA PRO A 29 12.52 16.48 15.49
C PRO A 29 12.12 17.20 14.19
N HIS A 30 11.05 17.99 14.18
CA HIS A 30 10.64 18.74 12.98
C HIS A 30 11.52 19.97 12.77
N GLY A 31 12.76 19.71 12.37
CA GLY A 31 13.67 20.64 11.74
C GLY A 31 14.21 20.01 10.45
N ASN A 32 13.44 20.10 9.36
CA ASN A 32 14.04 20.38 8.06
C ASN A 32 13.01 21.00 7.10
N SER A 33 13.19 22.28 6.83
CA SER A 33 12.74 22.93 5.61
C SER A 33 13.53 22.33 4.44
N GLY A 34 13.12 21.16 3.98
CA GLY A 34 13.73 20.46 2.85
C GLY A 34 12.64 19.92 1.93
N SER A 35 12.37 20.64 0.83
CA SER A 35 11.87 20.09 -0.44
C SER A 35 10.81 18.97 -0.32
N VAL A 36 9.55 19.35 -0.04
CA VAL A 36 8.39 18.43 -0.15
C VAL A 36 8.15 17.97 -1.60
N PHE A 37 8.83 18.59 -2.57
CA PHE A 37 8.91 18.14 -3.95
C PHE A 37 10.37 18.17 -4.40
N ALA A 38 11.08 17.06 -4.21
CA ALA A 38 12.22 16.78 -5.09
C ALA A 38 11.61 16.45 -6.46
N ALA A 39 11.36 17.51 -7.24
CA ALA A 39 11.28 17.37 -8.69
C ALA A 39 12.49 16.54 -9.10
N ASN A 40 12.25 15.46 -9.85
CA ASN A 40 13.32 14.72 -10.50
C ASN A 40 13.94 15.67 -11.53
N ALA A 41 14.83 16.55 -11.08
CA ALA A 41 15.77 17.23 -11.95
C ALA A 41 16.61 16.12 -12.58
N GLY A 42 16.44 15.94 -13.89
CA GLY A 42 17.25 15.02 -14.67
C GLY A 42 18.70 15.40 -14.50
N ASP A 43 19.49 14.45 -14.01
CA ASP A 43 20.93 14.46 -14.22
C ASP A 43 21.16 13.53 -15.41
N ASP A 44 21.52 14.11 -16.55
CA ASP A 44 21.51 13.48 -17.88
C ASP A 44 22.70 12.54 -18.12
N ASN A 45 23.32 12.01 -17.07
CA ASN A 45 24.54 11.22 -17.18
C ASN A 45 24.53 10.01 -16.23
N ASP A 46 23.79 8.97 -16.60
CA ASP A 46 23.95 7.64 -16.02
C ASP A 46 23.75 6.56 -17.09
N ALA A 47 24.86 5.99 -17.55
CA ALA A 47 24.92 4.83 -18.44
C ALA A 47 24.52 3.50 -17.75
N VAL A 48 23.52 3.53 -16.87
CA VAL A 48 22.86 2.35 -16.31
C VAL A 48 21.35 2.63 -16.34
N PRO A 49 20.52 1.83 -17.02
CA PRO A 49 19.08 2.05 -17.01
C PRO A 49 18.59 1.89 -15.57
N ARG A 50 18.25 3.01 -14.92
CA ARG A 50 17.53 3.02 -13.65
C ARG A 50 16.22 2.28 -13.93
N ARG A 51 16.14 0.99 -13.58
CA ARG A 51 14.94 0.16 -13.79
C ARG A 51 13.82 0.78 -12.96
N ARG A 52 13.08 1.71 -13.57
CA ARG A 52 11.94 2.40 -12.96
C ARG A 52 10.81 1.39 -12.87
N ARG A 53 10.35 1.12 -11.65
CA ARG A 53 9.23 0.22 -11.40
C ARG A 53 7.93 0.86 -11.83
N ILE A 54 7.10 0.12 -12.57
CA ILE A 54 5.79 0.58 -13.05
C ILE A 54 4.68 -0.05 -12.21
N GLY A 55 3.76 0.77 -11.71
CA GLY A 55 2.53 0.27 -11.09
C GLY A 55 1.44 0.09 -12.13
N ILE A 56 0.92 -1.11 -12.30
CA ILE A 56 -0.24 -1.40 -13.17
C ILE A 56 -1.43 -1.65 -12.26
N MET A 57 -2.47 -0.85 -12.39
CA MET A 57 -3.69 -1.01 -11.61
C MET A 57 -4.93 -1.05 -12.52
N SER A 58 -5.86 -1.96 -12.20
CA SER A 58 -7.14 -2.06 -12.90
C SER A 58 -8.32 -2.02 -11.95
N ALA A 59 -9.46 -1.53 -12.43
CA ALA A 59 -10.75 -1.63 -11.75
C ALA A 59 -11.47 -2.98 -11.99
N MET A 60 -11.13 -3.71 -13.05
CA MET A 60 -11.79 -4.97 -13.44
C MET A 60 -10.92 -6.17 -13.09
N THR A 61 -11.56 -7.23 -12.60
CA THR A 61 -10.83 -8.43 -12.15
C THR A 61 -10.29 -9.21 -13.36
N GLU A 62 -11.08 -9.25 -14.43
CA GLU A 62 -10.79 -9.96 -15.68
C GLU A 62 -9.52 -9.43 -16.36
N GLU A 63 -9.29 -8.11 -16.30
CA GLU A 63 -8.05 -7.50 -16.81
C GLU A 63 -6.83 -7.95 -16.00
N ILE A 64 -6.96 -8.04 -14.67
CA ILE A 64 -5.88 -8.51 -13.79
C ILE A 64 -5.61 -9.99 -14.04
N GLU A 65 -6.65 -10.82 -14.11
CA GLU A 65 -6.54 -12.26 -14.36
C GLU A 65 -5.91 -12.59 -15.72
N SER A 66 -6.13 -11.75 -16.74
CA SER A 66 -5.47 -11.91 -18.04
C SER A 66 -4.00 -11.48 -18.03
N LEU A 67 -3.64 -10.53 -17.17
CA LEU A 67 -2.29 -9.98 -17.10
C LEU A 67 -1.35 -10.80 -16.19
N LEU A 68 -1.86 -11.32 -15.07
CA LEU A 68 -1.07 -12.06 -14.09
C LEU A 68 -0.28 -13.26 -14.67
N PRO A 69 -0.82 -14.07 -15.60
CA PRO A 69 -0.07 -15.18 -16.19
C PRO A 69 1.16 -14.75 -17.01
N GLN A 70 1.21 -13.49 -17.44
CA GLN A 70 2.34 -12.94 -18.19
C GLN A 70 3.43 -12.38 -17.27
N LEU A 71 3.15 -12.26 -15.97
CA LEU A 71 4.09 -11.79 -14.97
C LEU A 71 5.15 -12.86 -14.71
N THR A 72 6.40 -12.55 -15.03
CA THR A 72 7.52 -13.41 -14.67
C THR A 72 7.98 -13.03 -13.26
N VAL A 73 8.12 -14.02 -12.38
CA VAL A 73 8.66 -13.81 -11.04
C VAL A 73 10.07 -14.39 -11.03
N ASP A 74 11.07 -13.52 -11.15
CA ASP A 74 12.46 -13.93 -11.05
C ASP A 74 12.86 -14.06 -9.57
N THR A 75 13.99 -14.72 -9.30
CA THR A 75 14.54 -14.87 -7.93
C THR A 75 14.82 -13.54 -7.23
N ASP A 76 14.96 -12.45 -7.99
CA ASP A 76 15.18 -11.10 -7.45
C ASP A 76 13.88 -10.46 -6.89
N HIS A 77 12.72 -11.04 -7.19
CA HIS A 77 11.43 -10.58 -6.69
C HIS A 77 11.07 -11.30 -5.39
N ASP A 78 11.60 -10.80 -4.28
CA ASP A 78 11.39 -11.31 -2.91
C ASP A 78 9.91 -11.49 -2.49
N ARG A 79 8.94 -10.90 -3.22
CA ARG A 79 7.50 -10.94 -2.90
C ARG A 79 6.61 -11.02 -4.14
N ALA A 80 6.40 -12.25 -4.62
CA ALA A 80 5.49 -12.53 -5.74
C ALA A 80 4.06 -12.01 -5.53
N ALA A 81 3.54 -12.05 -4.30
CA ALA A 81 2.26 -11.48 -3.93
C ALA A 81 2.24 -11.03 -2.46
N GLU A 82 1.87 -9.77 -2.19
CA GLU A 82 1.70 -9.22 -0.84
C GLU A 82 0.28 -8.67 -0.67
N VAL A 83 -0.37 -8.95 0.46
CA VAL A 83 -1.67 -8.39 0.80
C VAL A 83 -1.50 -7.14 1.65
N HIS A 84 -1.98 -6.00 1.16
CA HIS A 84 -1.99 -4.74 1.89
C HIS A 84 -3.31 -3.99 1.71
N GLY A 85 -3.87 -3.49 2.82
CA GLY A 85 -5.12 -2.73 2.80
C GLY A 85 -6.28 -3.51 2.16
N ARG A 86 -6.36 -4.84 2.27
CA ARG A 86 -7.36 -5.71 1.60
C ARG A 86 -7.22 -5.80 0.08
N ARG A 87 -6.07 -5.43 -0.49
CA ARG A 87 -5.72 -5.66 -1.90
C ARG A 87 -4.48 -6.55 -2.00
N THR A 88 -4.38 -7.31 -3.07
CA THR A 88 -3.20 -8.12 -3.37
C THR A 88 -2.37 -7.40 -4.42
N TYR A 89 -1.09 -7.21 -4.12
CA TYR A 89 -0.11 -6.58 -4.99
C TYR A 89 0.84 -7.68 -5.47
N HIS A 90 0.92 -7.86 -6.79
CA HIS A 90 1.75 -8.86 -7.42
C HIS A 90 3.00 -8.18 -7.99
N THR A 91 4.18 -8.56 -7.51
CA THR A 91 5.44 -7.98 -7.97
C THR A 91 6.14 -8.96 -8.90
N GLY A 92 6.70 -8.47 -9.99
CA GLY A 92 7.46 -9.29 -10.92
C GLY A 92 8.01 -8.46 -12.08
N ALA A 93 8.38 -9.13 -13.16
CA ALA A 93 8.79 -8.53 -14.40
C ALA A 93 7.75 -8.80 -15.51
N LEU A 94 7.44 -7.77 -16.28
CA LEU A 94 6.65 -7.88 -17.51
C LEU A 94 7.47 -7.31 -18.67
N PHE A 95 7.71 -8.11 -19.71
CA PHE A 95 8.57 -7.75 -20.84
C PHE A 95 9.95 -7.19 -20.41
N GLY A 96 10.54 -7.76 -19.35
CA GLY A 96 11.83 -7.34 -18.81
C GLY A 96 11.82 -6.03 -18.00
N ARG A 97 10.64 -5.47 -17.70
CA ARG A 97 10.45 -4.29 -16.83
C ARG A 97 9.91 -4.70 -15.49
N ASP A 98 10.41 -4.10 -14.42
CA ASP A 98 9.93 -4.33 -13.06
C ASP A 98 8.54 -3.69 -12.88
N VAL A 99 7.55 -4.49 -12.47
CA VAL A 99 6.15 -4.07 -12.37
C VAL A 99 5.50 -4.55 -11.07
N VAL A 100 4.50 -3.78 -10.63
CA VAL A 100 3.57 -4.17 -9.57
C VAL A 100 2.16 -4.13 -10.11
N ILE A 101 1.47 -5.25 -10.14
CA ILE A 101 0.09 -5.39 -10.61
C ILE A 101 -0.86 -5.43 -9.41
N VAL A 102 -1.94 -4.65 -9.44
CA VAL A 102 -2.93 -4.61 -8.37
C VAL A 102 -4.35 -4.37 -8.87
N HIS A 103 -5.31 -5.10 -8.29
CA HIS A 103 -6.73 -4.77 -8.44
C HIS A 103 -7.13 -3.63 -7.51
N SER A 104 -7.44 -2.47 -8.09
CA SER A 104 -7.80 -1.25 -7.36
C SER A 104 -9.22 -1.24 -6.80
N ARG A 105 -10.09 -2.14 -7.31
CA ARG A 105 -11.55 -2.13 -7.14
C ARG A 105 -12.22 -0.89 -7.74
N TRP A 106 -13.51 -0.74 -7.49
CA TRP A 106 -14.31 0.36 -8.00
C TRP A 106 -14.30 1.58 -7.07
N GLY A 107 -14.34 2.75 -7.70
CA GLY A 107 -14.55 4.03 -7.02
C GLY A 107 -13.27 4.84 -6.82
N LYS A 108 -13.46 6.17 -6.81
CA LYS A 108 -12.38 7.17 -6.75
C LYS A 108 -11.47 6.98 -5.52
N VAL A 109 -12.07 6.69 -4.36
CA VAL A 109 -11.33 6.51 -3.09
C VAL A 109 -10.47 5.26 -3.15
N ALA A 110 -11.02 4.15 -3.66
CA ALA A 110 -10.30 2.89 -3.75
C ALA A 110 -9.09 3.01 -4.70
N ALA A 111 -9.30 3.61 -5.87
CA ALA A 111 -8.24 3.88 -6.83
C ALA A 111 -7.16 4.81 -6.26
N SER A 112 -7.55 5.89 -5.58
CA SER A 112 -6.59 6.85 -4.99
C SER A 112 -5.74 6.22 -3.90
N ALA A 113 -6.34 5.43 -3.00
CA ALA A 113 -5.62 4.72 -1.95
C ALA A 113 -4.62 3.68 -2.52
N THR A 114 -5.02 2.99 -3.59
CA THR A 114 -4.14 2.05 -4.29
C THR A 114 -2.98 2.79 -4.97
N ALA A 115 -3.24 3.91 -5.65
CA ALA A 115 -2.19 4.72 -6.27
C ALA A 115 -1.18 5.26 -5.25
N ALA A 116 -1.66 5.77 -4.10
CA ALA A 116 -0.80 6.20 -3.01
C ALA A 116 0.10 5.07 -2.50
N THR A 117 -0.46 3.86 -2.34
CA THR A 117 0.32 2.68 -1.91
C THR A 117 1.41 2.32 -2.95
N LEU A 118 1.10 2.37 -4.25
CA LEU A 118 2.07 2.11 -5.32
C LEU A 118 3.26 3.10 -5.27
N LEU A 119 2.98 4.39 -5.06
CA LEU A 119 4.01 5.42 -4.97
C LEU A 119 4.85 5.31 -3.69
N GLU A 120 4.20 5.15 -2.54
CA GLU A 120 4.85 5.24 -1.23
C GLU A 120 5.58 3.96 -0.83
N ARG A 121 4.92 2.80 -0.98
CA ARG A 121 5.44 1.50 -0.55
C ARG A 121 6.25 0.82 -1.64
N TYR A 122 5.72 0.79 -2.85
CA TYR A 122 6.37 0.07 -3.95
C TYR A 122 7.38 0.92 -4.72
N ARG A 123 7.41 2.23 -4.45
CA ARG A 123 8.31 3.20 -5.11
C ARG A 123 8.15 3.18 -6.63
N CYS A 124 6.92 2.96 -7.10
CA CYS A 124 6.61 3.05 -8.52
C CYS A 124 6.91 4.47 -9.01
N ALA A 125 7.63 4.59 -10.12
CA ALA A 125 7.91 5.88 -10.75
C ALA A 125 6.73 6.34 -11.63
N GLU A 126 5.98 5.37 -12.14
CA GLU A 126 4.88 5.57 -13.09
C GLU A 126 3.71 4.65 -12.72
N ILE A 127 2.49 5.09 -13.00
CA ILE A 127 1.28 4.30 -12.80
C ILE A 127 0.50 4.24 -14.11
N LEU A 128 0.21 3.02 -14.56
CA LEU A 128 -0.72 2.73 -15.65
C LEU A 128 -2.05 2.27 -15.04
N PHE A 129 -3.11 3.05 -15.29
CA PHE A 129 -4.47 2.68 -14.91
C PHE A 129 -5.21 2.12 -16.13
N THR A 130 -5.70 0.89 -16.04
CA THR A 130 -6.54 0.27 -17.07
C THR A 130 -7.96 0.09 -16.56
N GLY A 131 -8.92 0.17 -17.48
CA GLY A 131 -10.33 -0.08 -17.19
C GLY A 131 -11.24 0.43 -18.29
N VAL A 132 -12.52 0.12 -18.16
CA VAL A 132 -13.56 0.53 -19.10
C VAL A 132 -14.21 1.83 -18.64
N ALA A 133 -14.47 2.73 -19.60
CA ALA A 133 -15.20 3.98 -19.38
C ALA A 133 -16.42 4.05 -20.31
N GLY A 134 -17.52 4.63 -19.82
CA GLY A 134 -18.69 4.91 -20.62
C GLY A 134 -18.45 6.07 -21.59
N GLY A 135 -18.79 5.89 -22.86
CA GLY A 135 -18.66 6.93 -23.88
C GLY A 135 -19.65 8.07 -23.65
N GLY A 136 -19.15 9.27 -23.34
CA GLY A 136 -19.96 10.48 -23.22
C GLY A 136 -19.92 11.39 -24.46
N ALA A 137 -19.07 11.07 -25.43
CA ALA A 137 -18.88 11.84 -26.65
C ALA A 137 -19.68 11.24 -27.82
N HIS A 138 -20.33 12.10 -28.60
CA HIS A 138 -20.94 11.70 -29.87
C HIS A 138 -19.83 11.23 -30.84
N GLY A 139 -19.71 9.92 -31.03
CA GLY A 139 -18.68 9.29 -31.87
C GLY A 139 -18.01 8.07 -31.23
N LEU A 140 -18.28 7.79 -29.94
CA LEU A 140 -18.01 6.50 -29.33
C LEU A 140 -19.28 5.67 -29.48
N ASN A 141 -19.27 4.72 -30.43
CA ASN A 141 -20.43 3.91 -30.82
C ASN A 141 -20.81 2.88 -29.76
#